data_AF-A0A3L7UHA6-F1
#
_entry.id   AF-A0A3L7UHA6-F1
#
_cell.length_a   1.000
_cell.length_b   1.000
_cell.length_c   1.000
_cell.angle_alpha   90.00
_cell.angle_beta   90.00
_cell.angle_gamma   90.00
#
_symmetry.space_group_name_H-M   'P 1'
#
loop_
_entity.id
_entity.type
_entity.pdbx_description
1 polymer ?
#
loop_
_entity_poly.entity_id
_entity_poly.type
_entity_poly.pdbx_seq_one_letter_code
_entity_poly.pdbx_strand_id
1 'polypeptide(L)'
;MKDSAIHLPAVAILMFVTLSGCASSTALIHDPSVLVKDPGSLVGHPRIEKDVARVVALWEPATGKGIDDKNARGFAGQILFFGSGCATGARVHGKVNIYEYDNYKSDSDDEPELLHTFAFEPDAWEAHRAVGTFGHSYGVFIPYMNKHRNSVHCGLKVELVLDDGRIVSTATTEVLLHGKNETSQSRDATRGFVRQKQIVSDVAAKSGQHAVAEPETATSKLETLSIPLPQR
;
A
#
# COMPACT_ATOMS: atom_id res chain seq x y z
N MET A 1 94.77 -23.27 -17.02
CA MET A 1 94.15 -23.65 -18.31
C MET A 1 92.87 -22.85 -18.47
N LYS A 2 92.87 -21.95 -19.47
CA LYS A 2 91.76 -21.21 -20.10
C LYS A 2 90.94 -20.27 -19.18
N ASP A 3 91.01 -18.94 -19.33
CA ASP A 3 90.49 -18.10 -20.46
C ASP A 3 88.95 -18.28 -20.56
N SER A 4 88.04 -17.31 -20.53
CA SER A 4 88.06 -15.86 -20.79
C SER A 4 86.77 -15.20 -20.28
N ALA A 5 86.89 -14.13 -19.50
CA ALA A 5 86.64 -12.76 -19.92
C ALA A 5 85.55 -12.41 -21.01
N ILE A 6 84.55 -11.66 -20.54
CA ILE A 6 83.98 -10.36 -21.01
C ILE A 6 82.96 -10.24 -22.19
N HIS A 7 81.94 -9.39 -21.91
CA HIS A 7 81.37 -8.26 -22.71
C HIS A 7 79.90 -8.33 -23.19
N LEU A 8 79.05 -7.51 -22.53
CA LEU A 8 77.93 -6.73 -23.12
C LEU A 8 78.45 -5.84 -24.27
N PRO A 9 77.68 -5.39 -25.29
CA PRO A 9 76.46 -4.55 -25.10
C PRO A 9 75.36 -4.58 -26.20
N ALA A 10 74.22 -3.96 -25.85
CA ALA A 10 73.26 -3.19 -26.66
C ALA A 10 73.09 -3.45 -28.17
N VAL A 11 71.88 -3.83 -28.58
CA VAL A 11 71.23 -3.32 -29.81
C VAL A 11 69.74 -3.09 -29.54
N ALA A 12 69.33 -1.84 -29.72
CA ALA A 12 67.96 -1.37 -29.77
C ALA A 12 67.37 -1.60 -31.16
N ILE A 13 66.12 -2.09 -31.28
CA ILE A 13 65.27 -1.78 -32.43
C ILE A 13 63.86 -1.41 -31.94
N LEU A 14 63.54 -0.18 -32.31
CA LEU A 14 62.36 0.64 -32.20
C LEU A 14 61.39 0.32 -33.37
N MET A 15 60.11 0.03 -33.09
CA MET A 15 58.95 0.32 -33.97
C MET A 15 57.68 0.32 -33.09
N PHE A 16 57.13 1.45 -32.65
CA PHE A 16 56.27 2.45 -33.32
C PHE A 16 54.85 1.98 -33.72
N VAL A 17 53.87 2.78 -33.26
CA VAL A 17 52.49 3.02 -33.77
C VAL A 17 51.32 2.29 -33.08
N THR A 18 50.87 2.91 -31.99
CA THR A 18 49.49 3.39 -31.72
C THR A 18 48.29 2.70 -32.39
N LEU A 19 47.40 2.13 -31.57
CA LEU A 19 45.96 2.37 -31.70
C LEU A 19 45.37 2.85 -30.37
N SER A 20 45.02 4.12 -30.43
CA SER A 20 44.29 4.92 -29.46
C SER A 20 42.85 4.39 -29.33
N GLY A 21 42.42 4.10 -28.11
CA GLY A 21 41.03 3.84 -27.76
C GLY A 21 40.54 4.80 -26.69
N CYS A 22 40.66 6.11 -26.95
CA CYS A 22 39.95 7.14 -26.16
C CYS A 22 38.54 7.30 -26.73
N ALA A 23 37.53 6.77 -26.04
CA ALA A 23 36.15 7.18 -26.23
C ALA A 23 35.69 7.91 -24.97
N SER A 24 36.09 9.18 -24.86
CA SER A 24 35.46 10.14 -23.95
C SER A 24 34.73 11.18 -24.80
N SER A 25 33.41 10.99 -24.92
CA SER A 25 32.45 12.05 -25.25
C SER A 25 31.18 11.75 -24.43
N THR A 26 31.06 12.29 -23.23
CA THR A 26 30.21 13.46 -22.92
C THR A 26 28.81 13.41 -23.57
N ALA A 27 27.86 12.99 -22.74
CA ALA A 27 26.64 13.74 -22.39
C ALA A 27 25.50 13.91 -23.43
N LEU A 28 24.32 13.50 -22.96
CA LEU A 28 22.97 14.01 -23.27
C LEU A 28 22.35 13.67 -24.63
N ILE A 29 21.60 12.56 -24.63
CA ILE A 29 20.14 12.66 -24.80
C ILE A 29 19.51 11.80 -23.69
N HIS A 30 19.35 12.39 -22.50
CA HIS A 30 18.34 11.89 -21.58
C HIS A 30 17.01 12.25 -22.22
N ASP A 31 16.33 11.26 -22.78
CA ASP A 31 14.94 11.42 -23.17
C ASP A 31 14.12 11.73 -21.90
N PRO A 32 13.58 12.94 -21.74
CA PRO A 32 12.79 13.29 -20.56
C PRO A 32 11.51 12.46 -20.46
N SER A 33 11.12 11.75 -21.52
CA SER A 33 9.95 10.85 -21.51
C SER A 33 10.23 9.49 -20.88
N VAL A 34 11.49 9.08 -20.72
CA VAL A 34 11.85 7.83 -20.01
C VAL A 34 11.97 8.07 -18.49
N LEU A 35 12.27 9.31 -18.08
CA LEU A 35 12.33 9.70 -16.66
C LEU A 35 10.95 9.74 -15.98
N VAL A 36 9.87 9.74 -16.77
CA VAL A 36 8.48 9.73 -16.26
C VAL A 36 7.97 8.31 -16.02
N LYS A 37 8.69 7.27 -16.48
CA LYS A 37 8.11 5.93 -16.58
C LYS A 37 8.30 5.05 -15.34
N ASP A 38 9.26 5.34 -14.47
CA ASP A 38 9.40 4.66 -13.18
C ASP A 38 10.31 5.42 -12.19
N PRO A 39 9.77 6.21 -11.25
CA PRO A 39 10.58 6.83 -10.18
C PRO A 39 11.20 5.80 -9.21
N GLY A 40 10.79 4.53 -9.25
CA GLY A 40 11.34 3.45 -8.43
C GLY A 40 12.66 2.88 -8.94
N SER A 41 12.97 3.05 -10.23
CA SER A 41 14.18 2.49 -10.87
C SER A 41 15.48 3.20 -10.49
N LEU A 42 15.43 4.42 -9.94
CA LEU A 42 16.63 5.17 -9.52
C LEU A 42 17.09 4.83 -8.10
N VAL A 43 16.35 3.98 -7.40
CA VAL A 43 16.68 3.55 -6.04
C VAL A 43 17.43 2.22 -6.12
N GLY A 44 18.76 2.27 -6.15
CA GLY A 44 19.58 1.11 -5.81
C GLY A 44 19.12 0.54 -4.47
N HIS A 45 19.05 -0.80 -4.35
CA HIS A 45 18.58 -1.57 -3.19
C HIS A 45 17.74 -0.75 -2.19
N PRO A 46 16.40 -0.77 -2.25
CA PRO A 46 15.58 0.15 -1.50
C PRO A 46 15.97 0.12 -0.03
N ARG A 47 16.55 1.25 0.39
CA ARG A 47 17.03 1.45 1.75
C ARG A 47 15.82 1.25 2.65
N ILE A 48 15.98 0.39 3.65
CA ILE A 48 14.97 0.22 4.70
C ILE A 48 14.75 1.61 5.32
N GLU A 49 13.51 2.06 5.29
CA GLU A 49 13.10 3.31 5.93
C GLU A 49 13.09 3.10 7.44
N LYS A 50 13.88 3.92 8.14
CA LYS A 50 14.04 3.87 9.58
C LYS A 50 13.13 4.87 10.29
N ASP A 51 12.70 5.92 9.59
CA ASP A 51 11.85 6.96 10.12
C ASP A 51 10.45 6.90 9.51
N VAL A 52 9.77 5.78 9.74
CA VAL A 52 8.38 5.61 9.32
C VAL A 52 7.50 6.54 10.14
N ALA A 53 6.77 7.41 9.45
CA ALA A 53 5.90 8.39 10.09
C ALA A 53 4.42 7.99 9.99
N ARG A 54 4.04 7.22 8.96
CA ARG A 54 2.63 6.88 8.67
C ARG A 54 2.49 5.48 8.09
N VAL A 55 1.39 4.84 8.43
CA VAL A 55 0.93 3.58 7.82
C VAL A 55 -0.45 3.82 7.21
N VAL A 56 -0.68 3.27 6.02
CA VAL A 56 -1.98 3.24 5.36
C VAL A 56 -2.31 1.79 5.04
N ALA A 57 -3.52 1.35 5.37
CA ALA A 57 -4.01 0.03 5.04
C ALA A 57 -5.35 0.16 4.30
N LEU A 58 -5.46 -0.55 3.18
CA LEU A 58 -6.69 -0.69 2.42
C LEU A 58 -7.16 -2.12 2.56
N TRP A 59 -8.43 -2.31 2.88
CA TRP A 59 -9.01 -3.62 3.14
C TRP A 59 -10.24 -3.85 2.28
N GLU A 60 -10.36 -5.05 1.75
CA GLU A 60 -11.58 -5.53 1.08
C GLU A 60 -11.97 -6.93 1.56
N PRO A 61 -13.27 -7.26 1.59
CA PRO A 61 -13.72 -8.62 1.83
C PRO A 61 -13.17 -9.58 0.77
N ALA A 62 -12.57 -10.68 1.21
CA ALA A 62 -11.92 -11.64 0.34
C ALA A 62 -12.16 -13.10 0.80
N THR A 63 -11.73 -14.04 -0.03
CA THR A 63 -11.66 -15.46 0.30
C THR A 63 -10.24 -15.96 0.02
N GLY A 64 -9.71 -16.79 0.91
CA GLY A 64 -8.36 -17.30 0.83
C GLY A 64 -8.18 -18.56 1.66
N LYS A 65 -6.94 -18.85 2.02
CA LYS A 65 -6.60 -19.98 2.91
C LYS A 65 -6.61 -19.52 4.36
N GLY A 66 -7.35 -20.22 5.19
CA GLY A 66 -7.32 -20.04 6.64
C GLY A 66 -6.09 -20.67 7.27
N ILE A 67 -5.94 -20.46 8.59
CA ILE A 67 -4.85 -21.07 9.39
C ILE A 67 -4.89 -22.61 9.35
N ASP A 68 -6.07 -23.19 9.09
CA ASP A 68 -6.28 -24.64 8.93
C ASP A 68 -6.11 -25.14 7.48
N ASP A 69 -5.56 -24.31 6.58
CA ASP A 69 -5.40 -24.55 5.14
C ASP A 69 -6.73 -24.83 4.38
N LYS A 70 -7.85 -24.58 5.03
CA LYS A 70 -9.18 -24.66 4.41
C LYS A 70 -9.56 -23.30 3.83
N ASN A 71 -10.51 -23.31 2.91
CA ASN A 71 -11.04 -22.06 2.36
C ASN A 71 -11.74 -21.27 3.47
N ALA A 72 -11.28 -20.04 3.68
CA ALA A 72 -11.78 -19.12 4.69
C ALA A 72 -12.20 -17.80 4.03
N ARG A 73 -13.27 -17.20 4.56
CA ARG A 73 -13.56 -15.79 4.30
C ARG A 73 -12.61 -14.94 5.14
N GLY A 74 -12.33 -13.74 4.70
CA GLY A 74 -11.44 -12.84 5.41
C GLY A 74 -11.26 -11.54 4.65
N PHE A 75 -10.07 -10.99 4.74
CA PHE A 75 -9.77 -9.65 4.25
C PHE A 75 -8.49 -9.67 3.42
N ALA A 76 -8.57 -9.17 2.19
CA ALA A 76 -7.38 -8.86 1.40
C ALA A 76 -6.94 -7.44 1.78
N GLY A 77 -5.66 -7.31 2.15
CA GLY A 77 -5.07 -6.07 2.61
C GLY A 77 -3.94 -5.62 1.70
N GLN A 78 -3.95 -4.33 1.34
CA GLN A 78 -2.78 -3.65 0.78
C GLN A 78 -2.28 -2.62 1.78
N ILE A 79 -1.05 -2.80 2.26
CA ILE A 79 -0.47 -1.97 3.32
C ILE A 79 0.73 -1.21 2.75
N LEU A 80 0.79 0.09 3.01
CA LEU A 80 1.88 0.99 2.63
C LEU A 80 2.39 1.73 3.85
N PHE A 81 3.71 1.86 3.92
CA PHE A 81 4.41 2.62 4.96
C PHE A 81 5.05 3.84 4.33
N PHE A 82 5.04 4.98 5.02
CA PHE A 82 5.63 6.22 4.50
C PHE A 82 6.59 6.80 5.53
N GLY A 83 7.81 7.09 5.08
CA GLY A 83 8.77 7.86 5.86
C GLY A 83 8.41 9.34 5.97
N SER A 84 9.09 10.05 6.86
CA SER A 84 9.00 11.50 6.99
C SER A 84 9.43 12.21 5.69
N GLY A 85 8.46 12.65 4.89
CA GLY A 85 8.70 13.33 3.60
C GLY A 85 8.72 12.41 2.38
N CYS A 86 8.46 11.10 2.55
CA CYS A 86 8.32 10.18 1.42
C CYS A 86 6.94 10.32 0.77
N ALA A 87 6.93 10.50 -0.56
CA ALA A 87 5.69 10.54 -1.35
C ALA A 87 5.21 9.14 -1.78
N THR A 88 6.10 8.15 -1.75
CA THR A 88 5.83 6.76 -2.14
C THR A 88 6.02 5.82 -0.96
N GLY A 89 5.43 4.63 -1.07
CA GLY A 89 5.54 3.56 -0.10
C GLY A 89 7.00 3.12 0.07
N ALA A 90 7.41 2.98 1.33
CA ALA A 90 8.76 2.65 1.75
C ALA A 90 8.89 1.17 2.13
N ARG A 91 10.08 0.62 1.88
CA ARG A 91 10.45 -0.68 2.43
C ARG A 91 10.74 -0.52 3.92
N VAL A 92 10.23 -1.40 4.76
CA VAL A 92 10.36 -1.29 6.22
C VAL A 92 10.92 -2.57 6.79
N HIS A 93 11.50 -2.47 7.99
CA HIS A 93 11.93 -3.58 8.80
C HIS A 93 11.41 -3.35 10.21
N GLY A 94 10.71 -4.33 10.75
CA GLY A 94 10.03 -4.23 12.03
C GLY A 94 8.93 -5.27 12.12
N LYS A 95 8.43 -5.46 13.34
CA LYS A 95 7.34 -6.39 13.61
C LYS A 95 6.02 -5.74 13.22
N VAL A 96 5.19 -6.47 12.48
CA VAL A 96 3.86 -5.98 12.09
C VAL A 96 2.78 -6.78 12.83
N ASN A 97 1.91 -6.08 13.55
CA ASN A 97 0.73 -6.66 14.18
C ASN A 97 -0.51 -6.20 13.42
N ILE A 98 -1.38 -7.13 13.09
CA ILE A 98 -2.69 -6.85 12.50
C ILE A 98 -3.76 -7.34 13.47
N TYR A 99 -4.50 -6.38 14.03
CA TYR A 99 -5.56 -6.63 14.99
C TYR A 99 -6.89 -6.76 14.26
N GLU A 100 -7.60 -7.83 14.56
CA GLU A 100 -8.94 -8.12 14.08
C GLU A 100 -9.93 -7.98 15.24
N TYR A 101 -10.94 -7.14 15.06
CA TYR A 101 -12.01 -6.90 16.03
C TYR A 101 -13.34 -7.42 15.50
N ASP A 102 -14.10 -8.11 16.35
CA ASP A 102 -15.45 -8.60 16.01
C ASP A 102 -16.52 -7.54 16.33
N ASN A 103 -17.60 -7.52 15.55
CA ASN A 103 -18.76 -6.63 15.74
C ASN A 103 -18.38 -5.14 15.93
N TYR A 104 -17.38 -4.68 15.17
CA TYR A 104 -16.88 -3.31 15.25
C TYR A 104 -17.93 -2.30 14.80
N LYS A 105 -18.03 -1.19 15.53
CA LYS A 105 -18.92 -0.06 15.23
C LYS A 105 -18.11 1.22 15.40
N SER A 106 -17.86 1.95 14.31
CA SER A 106 -17.08 3.20 14.36
C SER A 106 -17.67 4.27 15.29
N ASP A 107 -18.99 4.26 15.45
CA ASP A 107 -19.74 5.31 16.14
C ASP A 107 -20.11 4.91 17.59
N SER A 108 -19.59 3.78 18.09
CA SER A 108 -19.82 3.34 19.47
C SER A 108 -18.73 3.85 20.40
N ASP A 109 -19.12 4.19 21.63
CA ASP A 109 -18.18 4.49 22.72
C ASP A 109 -17.61 3.21 23.38
N ASP A 110 -18.17 2.04 23.05
CA ASP A 110 -17.71 0.75 23.57
C ASP A 110 -16.34 0.38 23.01
N GLU A 111 -15.46 -0.17 23.87
CA GLU A 111 -14.19 -0.72 23.41
C GLU A 111 -14.45 -1.97 22.53
N PRO A 112 -13.89 -2.03 21.31
CA PRO A 112 -14.16 -3.12 20.40
C PRO A 112 -13.54 -4.43 20.90
N GLU A 113 -14.28 -5.53 20.75
CA GLU A 113 -13.84 -6.86 21.17
C GLU A 113 -12.72 -7.36 20.25
N LEU A 114 -11.50 -7.49 20.79
CA LEU A 114 -10.38 -8.05 20.06
C LEU A 114 -10.63 -9.55 19.81
N LEU A 115 -10.76 -9.91 18.54
CA LEU A 115 -10.96 -11.29 18.11
C LEU A 115 -9.63 -12.02 17.92
N HIS A 116 -8.67 -11.38 17.25
CA HIS A 116 -7.37 -11.99 16.99
C HIS A 116 -6.26 -10.96 16.73
N THR A 117 -5.01 -11.38 16.91
CA THR A 117 -3.81 -10.62 16.51
C THR A 117 -2.92 -11.48 15.64
N PHE A 118 -2.71 -11.06 14.40
CA PHE A 118 -1.78 -11.67 13.48
C PHE A 118 -0.44 -10.94 13.58
N ALA A 119 0.55 -11.61 14.17
CA ALA A 119 1.90 -11.06 14.35
C ALA A 119 2.84 -11.60 13.28
N PHE A 120 3.51 -10.69 12.57
CA PHE A 120 4.51 -10.96 11.55
C PHE A 120 5.86 -10.47 12.03
N GLU A 121 6.81 -11.38 12.18
CA GLU A 121 8.21 -11.02 12.47
C GLU A 121 8.86 -10.36 11.24
N PRO A 122 9.90 -9.53 11.40
CA PRO A 122 10.43 -8.69 10.33
C PRO A 122 10.78 -9.45 9.04
N ASP A 123 11.44 -10.60 9.18
CA ASP A 123 11.83 -11.43 8.03
C ASP A 123 10.63 -12.09 7.34
N ALA A 124 9.61 -12.46 8.12
CA ALA A 124 8.38 -13.02 7.58
C ALA A 124 7.55 -11.95 6.85
N TRP A 125 7.57 -10.72 7.35
CA TRP A 125 6.84 -9.60 6.74
C TRP A 125 7.33 -9.26 5.33
N GLU A 126 8.64 -9.37 5.10
CA GLU A 126 9.26 -9.11 3.79
C GLU A 126 8.68 -10.01 2.68
N ALA A 127 8.20 -11.21 3.00
CA ALA A 127 7.57 -12.11 2.03
C ALA A 127 6.29 -11.55 1.40
N HIS A 128 5.63 -10.60 2.07
CA HIS A 128 4.42 -9.95 1.57
C HIS A 128 4.71 -8.76 0.65
N ARG A 129 5.99 -8.38 0.49
CA ARG A 129 6.37 -7.16 -0.22
C ARG A 129 6.26 -7.29 -1.73
N ALA A 130 5.68 -6.27 -2.35
CA ALA A 130 5.73 -5.99 -3.77
C ALA A 130 6.27 -4.57 -4.03
N VAL A 131 6.70 -4.31 -5.27
CA VAL A 131 7.11 -2.98 -5.75
C VAL A 131 6.26 -2.63 -6.97
N GLY A 132 5.69 -1.44 -6.97
CA GLY A 132 4.91 -0.93 -8.10
C GLY A 132 4.95 0.60 -8.17
N THR A 133 4.00 1.20 -8.88
CA THR A 133 3.95 2.64 -9.14
C THR A 133 3.90 3.49 -7.87
N PHE A 134 3.28 2.98 -6.80
CA PHE A 134 3.20 3.67 -5.50
C PHE A 134 4.39 3.34 -4.58
N GLY A 135 5.46 2.72 -5.09
CA GLY A 135 6.59 2.26 -4.30
C GLY A 135 6.37 0.89 -3.68
N HIS A 136 6.92 0.69 -2.48
CA HIS A 136 6.78 -0.54 -1.72
C HIS A 136 5.40 -0.66 -1.10
N SER A 137 4.85 -1.86 -1.19
CA SER A 137 3.58 -2.20 -0.57
C SER A 137 3.55 -3.67 -0.18
N TYR A 138 2.67 -4.03 0.74
CA TYR A 138 2.62 -5.36 1.33
C TYR A 138 1.20 -5.92 1.18
N GLY A 139 1.11 -7.04 0.48
CA GLY A 139 -0.15 -7.73 0.22
C GLY A 139 -0.35 -8.89 1.19
N VAL A 140 -1.46 -8.86 1.93
CA VAL A 140 -1.80 -9.90 2.92
C VAL A 140 -3.23 -10.40 2.73
N PHE A 141 -3.46 -11.65 3.16
CA PHE A 141 -4.80 -12.16 3.41
C PHE A 141 -4.93 -12.49 4.90
N ILE A 142 -5.96 -11.94 5.54
CA ILE A 142 -6.26 -12.14 6.96
C ILE A 142 -7.55 -12.95 7.08
N PRO A 143 -7.49 -14.22 7.51
CA PRO A 143 -8.68 -15.04 7.65
C PRO A 143 -9.53 -14.56 8.82
N TYR A 144 -10.84 -14.47 8.62
CA TYR A 144 -11.76 -14.13 9.70
C TYR A 144 -11.90 -15.29 10.68
N MET A 145 -11.53 -15.06 11.93
CA MET A 145 -11.33 -16.13 12.90
C MET A 145 -12.64 -16.70 13.47
N ASN A 146 -13.74 -15.95 13.41
CA ASN A 146 -15.04 -16.43 13.89
C ASN A 146 -15.85 -17.12 12.78
N LYS A 147 -15.78 -18.46 12.74
CA LYS A 147 -16.41 -19.26 11.67
C LYS A 147 -17.95 -19.33 11.74
N HIS A 148 -18.57 -18.89 12.83
CA HIS A 148 -20.00 -19.10 13.10
C HIS A 148 -20.88 -17.87 12.78
N ARG A 149 -20.29 -16.71 12.49
CA ARG A 149 -21.03 -15.50 12.10
C ARG A 149 -21.36 -15.51 10.61
N ASN A 150 -22.54 -15.01 10.26
CA ASN A 150 -22.95 -14.90 8.87
C ASN A 150 -22.39 -13.61 8.24
N SER A 151 -23.08 -12.49 8.40
CA SER A 151 -22.61 -11.15 8.00
C SER A 151 -22.15 -10.37 9.23
N VAL A 152 -21.03 -9.68 9.14
CA VAL A 152 -20.40 -9.04 10.30
C VAL A 152 -19.57 -7.82 9.92
N HIS A 153 -19.67 -6.77 10.75
CA HIS A 153 -18.79 -5.61 10.68
C HIS A 153 -17.53 -5.90 11.49
N CYS A 154 -16.38 -5.93 10.82
CA CYS A 154 -15.10 -6.21 11.44
C CYS A 154 -14.24 -4.95 11.45
N GLY A 155 -13.47 -4.77 12.53
CA GLY A 155 -12.47 -3.73 12.63
C GLY A 155 -11.09 -4.29 12.33
N LEU A 156 -10.30 -3.61 11.51
CA LEU A 156 -8.91 -3.98 11.21
C LEU A 156 -7.98 -2.82 11.53
N LYS A 157 -6.92 -3.09 12.30
CA LYS A 157 -5.88 -2.11 12.63
C LYS A 157 -4.51 -2.72 12.37
N VAL A 158 -3.63 -1.94 11.74
CA VAL A 158 -2.24 -2.34 11.51
C VAL A 158 -1.32 -1.53 12.42
N GLU A 159 -0.32 -2.19 12.97
CA GLU A 159 0.72 -1.60 13.79
C GLU A 159 2.08 -2.10 13.34
N LEU A 160 3.01 -1.17 13.12
CA LEU A 160 4.43 -1.45 12.91
C LEU A 160 5.19 -1.07 14.17
N VAL A 161 5.94 -2.03 14.71
CA VAL A 161 6.93 -1.82 15.76
C VAL A 161 8.31 -1.82 15.10
N LEU A 162 8.95 -0.66 15.07
CA LEU A 162 10.29 -0.47 14.52
C LEU A 162 11.37 -1.07 15.44
N ASP A 163 12.56 -1.28 14.88
CA ASP A 163 13.71 -1.85 15.62
C ASP A 163 14.13 -1.01 16.85
N ASP A 164 13.82 0.29 16.84
CA ASP A 164 14.07 1.20 17.96
C ASP A 164 12.93 1.25 18.99
N GLY A 165 11.89 0.44 18.80
CA GLY A 165 10.72 0.34 19.66
C GLY A 165 9.62 1.36 19.39
N ARG A 166 9.80 2.30 18.45
CA ARG A 166 8.72 3.21 18.06
C ARG A 166 7.59 2.45 17.38
N ILE A 167 6.37 2.89 17.65
CA ILE A 167 5.15 2.27 17.13
C ILE A 167 4.44 3.25 16.21
N VAL A 168 4.08 2.79 15.01
CA VAL A 168 3.27 3.53 14.05
C VAL A 168 2.06 2.69 13.68
N SER A 169 0.85 3.22 13.84
CA SER A 169 -0.38 2.47 13.61
C SER A 169 -1.35 3.19 12.68
N THR A 170 -2.22 2.43 12.03
CA THR A 170 -3.39 2.96 11.33
C THR A 170 -4.50 3.30 12.32
N ALA A 171 -5.48 4.09 11.87
CA ALA A 171 -6.81 4.02 12.46
C ALA A 171 -7.44 2.65 12.20
N THR A 172 -8.43 2.26 13.02
CA THR A 172 -9.21 1.05 12.76
C THR A 172 -10.11 1.29 11.55
N THR A 173 -10.06 0.36 10.59
CA THR A 173 -10.91 0.39 9.40
C THR A 173 -12.05 -0.60 9.60
N GLU A 174 -13.29 -0.14 9.45
CA GLU A 174 -14.46 -1.00 9.45
C GLU A 174 -14.67 -1.64 8.07
N VAL A 175 -14.86 -2.95 8.04
CA VAL A 175 -15.12 -3.73 6.82
C VAL A 175 -16.29 -4.67 7.06
N LEU A 176 -17.29 -4.60 6.18
CA LEU A 176 -18.42 -5.53 6.20
C LEU A 176 -18.02 -6.84 5.50
N LEU A 177 -17.96 -7.93 6.26
CA LEU A 177 -17.75 -9.27 5.74
C LEU A 177 -19.08 -9.98 5.53
N HIS A 178 -19.49 -10.11 4.27
CA HIS A 178 -20.75 -10.72 3.88
C HIS A 178 -20.88 -12.21 4.24
N GLY A 179 -22.12 -12.62 4.45
CA GLY A 179 -22.53 -14.00 4.64
C GLY A 179 -22.14 -14.94 3.50
N LYS A 180 -22.00 -16.24 3.78
CA LYS A 180 -21.72 -17.25 2.74
C LYS A 180 -22.83 -17.33 1.67
N ASN A 181 -24.04 -16.89 2.02
CA ASN A 181 -25.23 -16.97 1.17
C ASN A 181 -25.67 -15.60 0.61
N GLU A 182 -24.88 -14.53 0.79
CA GLU A 182 -25.21 -13.22 0.22
C GLU A 182 -24.70 -13.12 -1.22
N THR A 183 -25.60 -12.89 -2.16
CA THR A 183 -25.36 -12.88 -3.61
C THR A 183 -24.44 -11.72 -4.02
N SER A 184 -23.73 -11.87 -5.15
CA SER A 184 -22.70 -10.96 -5.66
C SER A 184 -23.09 -9.48 -5.77
N GLN A 185 -24.39 -9.15 -5.88
CA GLN A 185 -24.87 -7.76 -5.94
C GLN A 185 -24.59 -6.94 -4.67
N SER A 186 -24.44 -7.57 -3.50
CA SER A 186 -24.09 -6.89 -2.25
C SER A 186 -22.60 -6.56 -2.14
N ARG A 187 -21.74 -7.28 -2.87
CA ARG A 187 -20.27 -7.11 -2.83
C ARG A 187 -19.79 -5.86 -3.57
N ASP A 188 -20.56 -5.37 -4.55
CA ASP A 188 -20.23 -4.16 -5.30
C ASP A 188 -20.51 -2.85 -4.54
N ALA A 189 -21.33 -2.90 -3.48
CA ALA A 189 -21.68 -1.72 -2.68
C ALA A 189 -20.56 -1.23 -1.73
N THR A 190 -19.55 -2.06 -1.44
CA THR A 190 -18.42 -1.71 -0.56
C THR A 190 -17.28 -1.01 -1.31
N ARG A 191 -17.36 -0.91 -2.66
CA ARG A 191 -16.40 -0.14 -3.46
C ARG A 191 -16.77 1.35 -3.43
N GLY A 192 -16.54 2.03 -2.31
CA GLY A 192 -16.79 3.47 -2.30
C GLY A 192 -16.59 4.22 -0.99
N PHE A 193 -15.47 4.95 -0.96
CA PHE A 193 -15.35 6.32 -0.44
C PHE A 193 -15.39 6.51 1.09
N VAL A 194 -14.27 7.04 1.59
CA VAL A 194 -14.17 7.75 2.87
C VAL A 194 -15.30 8.79 2.93
N ARG A 195 -16.29 8.60 3.82
CA ARG A 195 -17.24 9.66 4.16
C ARG A 195 -16.46 10.79 4.84
N GLN A 196 -16.00 11.75 4.05
CA GLN A 196 -15.51 13.02 4.57
C GLN A 196 -16.73 13.75 5.14
N LYS A 197 -16.87 13.70 6.47
CA LYS A 197 -17.91 14.41 7.22
C LYS A 197 -17.82 15.89 6.84
N GLN A 198 -18.82 16.35 6.11
CA GLN A 198 -18.91 17.68 5.52
C GLN A 198 -18.92 18.73 6.64
N ILE A 199 -17.77 19.37 6.88
CA ILE A 199 -17.68 20.58 7.72
C ILE A 199 -18.17 21.76 6.89
N VAL A 200 -19.49 21.87 6.68
CA VAL A 200 -20.12 23.15 6.33
C VAL A 200 -21.57 23.09 6.78
N SER A 201 -21.90 23.76 7.88
CA SER A 201 -23.07 24.66 8.05
C SER A 201 -23.46 24.87 9.52
N ASP A 202 -22.58 25.51 10.30
CA ASP A 202 -22.96 26.12 11.60
C ASP A 202 -22.81 27.66 11.60
N VAL A 203 -22.77 28.27 10.42
CA VAL A 203 -22.84 29.74 10.24
C VAL A 203 -24.01 30.10 9.34
N ALA A 204 -25.20 29.68 9.73
CA ALA A 204 -26.46 30.25 9.21
C ALA A 204 -27.56 30.29 10.28
N ALA A 205 -27.20 30.19 11.57
CA ALA A 205 -28.11 30.48 12.66
C ALA A 205 -28.15 32.00 12.91
N LYS A 206 -28.94 32.72 12.12
CA LYS A 206 -29.66 33.96 12.46
C LYS A 206 -30.32 34.55 11.21
N SER A 207 -31.64 34.34 11.08
CA SER A 207 -32.65 35.37 10.79
C SER A 207 -33.97 34.73 10.36
N GLY A 208 -35.09 35.15 10.97
CA GLY A 208 -36.38 35.21 10.28
C GLY A 208 -37.44 34.18 10.68
N GLN A 209 -38.44 34.64 11.43
CA GLN A 209 -39.73 34.02 11.74
C GLN A 209 -40.61 33.82 10.46
N HIS A 210 -41.43 32.76 10.42
CA HIS A 210 -42.92 32.78 10.46
C HIS A 210 -43.60 31.56 9.76
N ALA A 211 -44.51 30.93 10.50
CA ALA A 211 -45.81 30.32 10.13
C ALA A 211 -45.96 29.19 9.06
N VAL A 212 -46.43 28.03 9.57
CA VAL A 212 -47.55 27.16 9.13
C VAL A 212 -47.77 26.86 7.62
N ALA A 213 -47.59 25.59 7.23
CA ALA A 213 -48.54 24.77 6.43
C ALA A 213 -48.05 23.31 6.31
N GLU A 214 -49.01 22.37 6.34
CA GLU A 214 -48.88 20.90 6.21
C GLU A 214 -48.92 20.45 4.71
N PRO A 215 -48.86 19.16 4.36
CA PRO A 215 -47.77 18.52 3.61
C PRO A 215 -48.08 18.25 2.12
N GLU A 216 -47.09 18.39 1.23
CA GLU A 216 -47.19 17.91 -0.15
C GLU A 216 -46.13 16.85 -0.48
N THR A 217 -46.65 15.69 -0.88
CA THR A 217 -45.96 14.49 -1.32
C THR A 217 -45.35 14.73 -2.70
N ALA A 218 -44.03 14.88 -2.80
CA ALA A 218 -43.32 14.93 -4.09
C ALA A 218 -42.51 13.65 -4.32
N THR A 219 -43.11 12.68 -5.01
CA THR A 219 -42.42 11.54 -5.61
C THR A 219 -41.51 12.04 -6.74
N SER A 220 -40.21 12.17 -6.48
CA SER A 220 -39.19 12.41 -7.51
C SER A 220 -38.84 11.08 -8.19
N LYS A 221 -39.31 10.90 -9.44
CA LYS A 221 -38.87 9.82 -10.33
C LYS A 221 -37.45 10.16 -10.81
N LEU A 222 -36.47 9.34 -10.43
CA LEU A 222 -35.13 9.37 -11.00
C LEU A 222 -35.18 8.80 -12.43
N GLU A 223 -35.09 9.67 -13.43
CA GLU A 223 -34.90 9.25 -14.81
C GLU A 223 -33.49 8.67 -14.99
N THR A 224 -33.43 7.41 -15.40
CA THR A 224 -32.18 6.70 -15.71
C THR A 224 -31.71 7.14 -17.09
N LEU A 225 -30.63 7.92 -17.16
CA LEU A 225 -29.93 8.22 -18.41
C LEU A 225 -28.86 7.15 -18.66
N SER A 226 -29.13 6.27 -19.61
CA SER A 226 -28.18 5.27 -20.12
C SER A 226 -27.20 5.91 -21.11
N ILE A 227 -25.90 5.86 -20.80
CA ILE A 227 -24.82 6.32 -21.70
C ILE A 227 -24.48 5.19 -22.68
N PRO A 228 -24.62 5.38 -24.00
CA PRO A 228 -24.23 4.36 -24.96
C PRO A 228 -22.71 4.30 -25.13
N LEU A 229 -22.15 3.09 -25.08
CA LEU A 229 -20.75 2.84 -25.40
C LEU A 229 -20.55 2.73 -26.92
N PRO A 230 -19.43 3.23 -27.46
CA PRO A 230 -19.12 3.11 -28.88
C PRO A 230 -18.87 1.64 -29.24
N GLN A 231 -19.52 1.18 -30.31
CA GLN A 231 -19.25 -0.14 -30.89
C GLN A 231 -17.93 -0.07 -31.68
N ARG A 232 -17.07 -1.07 -31.46
CA ARG A 232 -15.86 -1.30 -32.26
C ARG A 232 -16.19 -2.03 -33.55
#